data_AF-A0A953B633-F1
#
_entry.id   AF-A0A953B633-F1
#
_cell.length_a   1.000
_cell.length_b   1.000
_cell.length_c   1.000
_cell.angle_alpha   90.00
_cell.angle_beta   90.00
_cell.angle_gamma   90.00
#
_symmetry.space_group_name_H-M   'P 1'
#
loop_
_entity.id
_entity.type
_entity.pdbx_description
1 polymer ?
#
loop_
_entity_poly.entity_id
_entity_poly.type
_entity_poly.pdbx_seq_one_letter_code
_entity_poly.pdbx_strand_id
1 'polypeptide(L)' 'AWAILTGPEGGFARGELDDLAELPFATLVGLGPRILRADTAVLAALACWQAIIGDGRERPPLRAPG' A
#
# COMPACT_ATOMS: atom_id res chain seq x y z
N ALA A 1 6.67 1.20 -13.11
CA ALA A 1 6.44 2.07 -11.94
C ALA A 1 5.49 1.35 -10.98
N TRP A 2 5.60 1.59 -9.67
CA TRP A 2 4.75 0.95 -8.65
C TRP A 2 3.61 1.86 -8.23
N ALA A 3 2.50 1.27 -7.81
CA ALA A 3 1.37 1.96 -7.21
C ALA A 3 0.80 1.12 -6.06
N ILE A 4 0.32 1.80 -5.02
CA ILE A 4 -0.47 1.21 -3.95
C ILE A 4 -1.82 1.92 -3.98
N LEU A 5 -2.90 1.14 -4.07
CA LEU A 5 -4.27 1.63 -4.08
C LEU A 5 -4.93 1.24 -2.76
N THR A 6 -5.55 2.23 -2.09
CA THR A 6 -6.40 2.01 -0.91
C THR A 6 -7.75 2.65 -1.13
N GLY A 7 -8.82 1.98 -0.71
CA GLY A 7 -10.18 2.50 -0.86
C GLY A 7 -10.49 3.68 0.06
N PRO A 8 -11.63 4.35 -0.16
CA PRO A 8 -12.15 5.40 0.72
C PRO A 8 -12.56 4.82 2.09
N GLU A 9 -13.00 5.66 3.03
CA GLU A 9 -13.45 5.20 4.36
C GLU A 9 -14.53 4.13 4.31
N GLY A 10 -15.41 4.17 3.30
CA GLY A 10 -16.45 3.16 3.08
C GLY A 10 -15.99 1.87 2.41
N GLY A 11 -14.72 1.80 2.00
CA GLY A 11 -14.17 0.70 1.21
C GLY A 11 -14.62 0.72 -0.26
N PHE A 12 -14.21 -0.31 -1.00
CA PHE A 12 -14.67 -0.56 -2.36
C PHE A 12 -15.96 -1.38 -2.35
N ALA A 13 -16.81 -1.14 -3.33
CA ALA A 13 -17.91 -2.05 -3.64
C ALA A 13 -17.36 -3.39 -4.14
N ARG A 14 -18.15 -4.46 -3.97
CA ARG A 14 -17.79 -5.81 -4.45
C ARG A 14 -17.39 -5.81 -5.92
N GLY A 15 -18.19 -5.17 -6.78
CA GLY A 15 -17.92 -5.11 -8.22
C GLY A 15 -16.63 -4.38 -8.57
N GLU A 16 -16.25 -3.34 -7.82
CA GLU A 16 -14.96 -2.64 -8.04
C GLU A 16 -13.77 -3.54 -7.69
N LEU A 17 -13.90 -4.37 -6.64
CA LEU A 17 -12.85 -5.35 -6.29
C LEU A 17 -12.76 -6.48 -7.32
N ASP A 18 -13.91 -6.93 -7.83
CA ASP A 18 -13.96 -7.94 -8.89
C ASP A 18 -13.30 -7.39 -10.17
N ASP A 19 -13.61 -6.15 -10.57
CA ASP A 19 -12.99 -5.47 -11.72
C ASP A 19 -11.47 -5.29 -11.54
N LEU A 20 -11.03 -4.90 -10.33
CA LEU A 20 -9.60 -4.78 -10.00
C LEU A 20 -8.88 -6.13 -10.08
N ALA A 21 -9.53 -7.23 -9.71
CA ALA A 21 -8.93 -8.56 -9.75
C ALA A 21 -8.68 -9.07 -11.18
N GLU A 22 -9.45 -8.57 -12.16
CA GLU A 22 -9.28 -8.91 -13.58
C GLU A 22 -8.15 -8.13 -14.28
N LEU A 23 -7.63 -7.06 -13.64
CA LEU A 23 -6.53 -6.29 -14.21
C LEU A 23 -5.21 -7.08 -14.10
N PRO A 24 -4.49 -7.33 -15.20
CA PRO A 24 -3.30 -8.19 -15.20
C PRO A 24 -2.11 -7.61 -14.43
N PHE A 25 -2.19 -6.35 -14.02
CA PHE A 25 -1.16 -5.64 -13.26
C PHE A 25 -1.57 -5.38 -11.80
N ALA A 26 -2.76 -5.80 -11.37
CA ALA A 26 -3.25 -5.61 -10.02
C ALA A 26 -3.16 -6.91 -9.21
N THR A 27 -2.76 -6.79 -7.95
CA THR A 27 -2.72 -7.91 -7.02
C THR A 27 -3.42 -7.49 -5.73
N LEU A 28 -4.46 -8.22 -5.35
CA LEU A 28 -5.14 -8.01 -4.07
C LEU A 28 -4.26 -8.54 -2.93
N VAL A 29 -4.11 -7.75 -1.87
CA VAL A 29 -3.29 -8.08 -0.70
C VAL A 29 -4.06 -7.86 0.60
N GLY A 30 -3.79 -8.70 1.59
CA GLY A 30 -4.32 -8.54 2.96
C GLY A 30 -3.30 -7.89 3.88
N LEU A 31 -3.77 -7.08 4.85
CA LEU A 31 -2.95 -6.44 5.89
C LEU A 31 -3.16 -7.08 7.28
N GLY A 32 -3.41 -8.39 7.29
CA GLY A 32 -3.74 -9.17 8.49
C GLY A 32 -5.25 -9.20 8.81
N PRO A 33 -5.63 -9.72 9.98
CA PRO A 33 -7.03 -10.06 10.29
C PRO A 33 -7.88 -8.89 10.82
N ARG A 34 -7.27 -7.74 11.12
CA ARG A 34 -7.97 -6.57 11.67
C ARG A 34 -8.30 -5.61 10.54
N ILE A 35 -9.53 -5.10 10.54
CA ILE A 35 -9.92 -4.02 9.63
C ILE A 35 -9.15 -2.76 10.01
N LEU A 36 -8.42 -2.23 9.05
CA LEU A 36 -7.70 -0.96 9.17
C LEU A 36 -8.51 0.15 8.51
N ARG A 37 -8.56 1.32 9.14
CA ARG A 37 -9.06 2.53 8.48
C ARG A 37 -8.15 2.86 7.28
N ALA A 38 -8.70 3.46 6.22
CA ALA A 38 -7.98 3.79 4.99
C ALA A 38 -6.60 4.41 5.22
N ASP A 39 -6.50 5.47 6.03
CA ASP A 39 -5.23 6.15 6.35
C ASP A 39 -4.20 5.24 7.03
N THR A 40 -4.66 4.29 7.85
CA THR A 40 -3.78 3.30 8.50
C THR A 40 -3.37 2.21 7.51
N ALA A 41 -4.29 1.78 6.64
CA ALA A 41 -4.03 0.76 5.64
C ALA A 41 -2.97 1.23 4.63
N VAL A 42 -3.04 2.47 4.15
CA VAL A 42 -2.06 3.01 3.18
C VAL A 42 -0.66 3.11 3.79
N LEU A 43 -0.56 3.57 5.04
CA LEU A 43 0.73 3.66 5.73
C LEU A 43 1.32 2.28 6.01
N ALA A 44 0.50 1.32 6.45
CA ALA A 44 0.95 -0.06 6.68
C ALA A 44 1.41 -0.74 5.38
N ALA A 45 0.62 -0.63 4.31
CA ALA A 45 0.96 -1.20 3.00
C ALA A 45 2.25 -0.59 2.44
N LEU A 46 2.40 0.74 2.50
CA LEU A 46 3.60 1.43 2.04
C LEU A 46 4.83 1.04 2.85
N ALA A 47 4.72 0.94 4.18
CA ALA A 47 5.83 0.51 5.03
C ALA A 47 6.28 -0.93 4.71
N CYS A 48 5.32 -1.85 4.54
CA CYS A 48 5.63 -3.23 4.13
C CYS A 48 6.27 -3.28 2.74
N TRP A 49 5.74 -2.53 1.78
CA TRP A 49 6.28 -2.46 0.42
C TRP A 49 7.71 -1.90 0.42
N GLN A 50 7.96 -0.80 1.14
CA GLN A 50 9.29 -0.22 1.26
C GLN A 50 10.30 -1.15 1.93
N ALA A 51 9.87 -1.95 2.91
CA ALA A 51 10.74 -2.89 3.60
C ALA A 51 11.14 -4.11 2.75
N ILE A 52 10.27 -4.54 1.83
CA ILE A 52 10.43 -5.78 1.06
C ILE A 52 10.96 -5.52 -0.37
N ILE A 53 10.43 -4.49 -1.04
CA ILE A 53 10.65 -4.23 -2.47
C ILE A 53 11.34 -2.89 -2.70
N GLY A 54 11.00 -1.88 -1.90
CA GLY A 54 11.54 -0.53 -2.03
C GLY A 54 12.89 -0.32 -1.34
N ASP A 55 13.16 0.94 -1.00
CA ASP A 55 14.45 1.42 -0.48
C ASP A 55 14.46 1.57 1.05
N GLY A 56 13.46 1.05 1.77
CA GLY A 56 13.28 1.25 3.21
C GLY A 56 14.42 0.72 4.09
N ARG A 57 15.35 -0.06 3.52
CA ARG A 57 16.57 -0.54 4.18
C ARG A 57 17.73 0.44 4.07
N GLU A 58 17.67 1.37 3.13
CA GLU A 58 18.70 2.36 2.90
C GLU A 58 18.65 3.42 4.00
N ARG A 59 19.83 3.83 4.49
CA ARG A 59 19.91 4.90 5.47
C ARG A 59 19.66 6.22 4.73
N PRO A 60 18.75 7.09 5.21
CA PRO A 60 18.60 8.42 4.64
C PRO A 60 19.94 9.16 4.63
N PRO A 61 20.26 9.92 3.58
CA PRO A 61 21.50 10.68 3.52
C PRO A 61 21.55 11.62 4.74
N LEU A 62 22.73 11.71 5.36
CA LEU A 62 22.96 12.70 6.40
C LEU A 62 22.69 14.08 5.81
N ARG A 63 21.76 14.84 6.39
CA ARG A 63 21.64 16.25 6.03
C ARG A 63 22.99 16.91 6.32
N ALA A 64 23.60 17.50 5.30
CA ALA A 64 24.73 18.40 5.52
C ALA A 64 24.27 19.54 6.43
N PRO A 65 25.08 19.99 7.40
CA PRO A 65 24.79 21.21 8.12
C PRO A 65 24.64 22.35 7.11
N GLY A 66 23.55 23.12 7.25
CA GLY A 66 23.25 24.29 6.43
C GLY A 66 24.10 25.50 6.79
#